data_AF-A0A937TTT9-F1
#
_entry.id   AF-A0A937TTT9-F1
#
_cell.length_a   1.000
_cell.length_b   1.000
_cell.length_c   1.000
_cell.angle_alpha   90.00
_cell.angle_beta   90.00
_cell.angle_gamma   90.00
#
_symmetry.space_group_name_H-M   'P 1'
#
loop_
_entity.id
_entity.type
_entity.pdbx_description
1 polymer ?
#
loop_
_entity_poly.entity_id
_entity_poly.type
_entity_poly.pdbx_seq_one_letter_code
_entity_poly.pdbx_strand_id
1 'polypeptide(L)'
;MIKLISKILVITAFILGSVVLLEAGLDFKVPAPPKSQIGNKQSFRFGGRDMPSVSYKSQADQYTILNYYQNFFREQGFSKIKDDKLFDTTTRQIRFKRRDLVVDLLLIPESYGTGVAISKYLQPEGTPELEKIKPSFTDSFFSLPQKDTPGEDLNIIPRPPDSIRWSAHTKGKQATLTYASPLSTDEIRDFYKIQMPYQAWELERETATADAVDLYKRTTGKQGLGIQSPFLDGEDLNQIIYQSHVLDFKGRYGTARVTVFPNFVDKELGSLVTIFYRQGE
;
A
#
# COMPACT_ATOMS: atom_id res chain seq x y z
N MET A 1 2.42 28.15 17.40
CA MET A 1 3.63 27.36 17.04
C MET A 1 3.55 25.90 17.45
N ILE A 2 3.48 25.56 18.75
CA ILE A 2 3.46 24.16 19.24
C ILE A 2 2.26 23.36 18.71
N LYS A 3 1.07 23.98 18.59
CA LYS A 3 -0.15 23.36 18.04
C LYS A 3 -0.16 23.13 16.51
N LEU A 4 0.82 23.68 15.77
CA LEU A 4 0.93 23.52 14.31
C LEU A 4 1.98 22.44 13.97
N ILE A 5 3.07 22.41 14.72
CA ILE A 5 4.08 21.34 14.70
C ILE A 5 3.43 20.00 15.09
N SER A 6 2.51 19.98 16.06
CA SER A 6 1.75 18.78 16.43
C SER A 6 0.78 18.29 15.33
N LYS A 7 0.32 19.17 14.42
CA LYS A 7 -0.58 18.80 13.32
C LYS A 7 0.16 18.18 12.14
N ILE A 8 1.36 18.70 11.84
CA ILE A 8 2.27 18.06 10.89
C ILE A 8 2.68 16.69 11.45
N LEU A 9 3.04 16.62 12.75
CA LEU A 9 3.38 15.37 13.43
C LEU A 9 2.28 14.31 13.45
N VAL A 10 0.99 14.67 13.42
CA VAL A 10 -0.11 13.68 13.34
C VAL A 10 -0.28 13.14 11.91
N ILE A 11 -0.03 13.95 10.89
CA ILE A 11 -0.02 13.51 9.48
C ILE A 11 1.24 12.71 9.19
N THR A 12 2.39 13.12 9.73
CA THR A 12 3.64 12.36 9.64
C THR A 12 3.59 11.09 10.48
N ALA A 13 3.05 11.08 11.71
CA ALA A 13 2.98 9.88 12.56
C ALA A 13 2.01 8.80 12.05
N PHE A 14 1.03 9.15 11.20
CA PHE A 14 0.22 8.14 10.51
C PHE A 14 0.98 7.46 9.35
N ILE A 15 2.02 8.12 8.81
CA ILE A 15 2.88 7.64 7.72
C ILE A 15 4.20 7.03 8.27
N LEU A 16 4.69 7.48 9.42
CA LEU A 16 6.02 7.19 9.99
C LEU A 16 6.08 6.03 10.99
N GLY A 17 5.03 5.23 11.13
CA GLY A 17 5.06 4.05 11.98
C GLY A 17 6.08 2.97 11.58
N SER A 18 6.80 3.13 10.46
CA SER A 18 7.63 2.06 9.93
C SER A 18 8.63 2.57 8.88
N VAL A 19 9.70 3.27 9.26
CA VAL A 19 10.82 3.50 8.32
C VAL A 19 12.15 3.66 9.05
N VAL A 20 12.98 2.62 9.04
CA VAL A 20 14.44 2.74 9.11
C VAL A 20 15.06 1.66 8.21
N LEU A 21 16.19 1.99 7.56
CA LEU A 21 17.25 1.16 6.93
C LEU A 21 17.17 0.95 5.41
N LEU A 22 18.08 1.56 4.63
CA LEU A 22 19.54 1.36 4.45
C LEU A 22 19.87 0.16 3.54
N GLU A 23 20.41 0.46 2.36
CA GLU A 23 20.67 -0.40 1.18
C GLU A 23 21.70 -1.55 1.38
N ALA A 24 22.13 -1.86 2.60
CA ALA A 24 23.32 -2.69 2.85
C ALA A 24 23.10 -4.23 2.81
N GLY A 25 21.98 -4.74 2.28
CA GLY A 25 21.66 -6.18 2.33
C GLY A 25 21.23 -6.86 1.03
N LEU A 26 21.20 -6.16 -0.11
CA LEU A 26 20.74 -6.73 -1.40
C LEU A 26 21.80 -7.55 -2.18
N ASP A 27 23.06 -7.51 -1.77
CA ASP A 27 24.19 -8.21 -2.43
C ASP A 27 24.18 -9.74 -2.29
N PHE A 28 23.31 -10.29 -1.45
CA PHE A 28 23.19 -11.74 -1.29
C PHE A 28 22.71 -12.41 -2.59
N LYS A 29 23.52 -13.33 -3.15
CA LYS A 29 23.18 -14.06 -4.38
C LYS A 29 22.35 -15.30 -4.08
N VAL A 30 21.14 -15.35 -4.63
CA VAL A 30 20.31 -16.57 -4.64
C VAL A 30 20.62 -17.32 -5.94
N PRO A 31 21.03 -18.60 -5.87
CA PRO A 31 21.33 -19.38 -7.06
C PRO A 31 20.06 -19.70 -7.85
N ALA A 32 20.23 -19.97 -9.14
CA ALA A 32 19.14 -20.44 -9.99
C ALA A 32 18.66 -21.84 -9.55
N PRO A 33 17.38 -22.18 -9.76
CA PRO A 33 16.88 -23.52 -9.47
C PRO A 33 17.54 -24.58 -10.38
N PRO A 34 17.59 -25.85 -9.96
CA PRO A 34 18.19 -26.91 -10.76
C PRO A 34 17.46 -27.09 -12.10
N LYS A 35 18.20 -27.43 -13.17
CA LYS A 35 17.66 -27.66 -14.53
C LYS A 35 16.76 -26.51 -15.02
N SER A 36 17.20 -25.27 -14.79
CA SER A 36 16.40 -24.10 -15.12
C SER A 36 17.04 -23.22 -16.19
N GLN A 37 16.19 -22.46 -16.86
CA GLN A 37 16.56 -21.36 -17.73
C GLN A 37 15.97 -20.07 -17.16
N ILE A 38 16.68 -18.95 -17.33
CA ILE A 38 16.15 -17.63 -16.99
C ILE A 38 14.88 -17.38 -17.82
N GLY A 39 13.79 -17.05 -17.14
CA GLY A 39 12.58 -16.55 -17.75
C GLY A 39 12.64 -15.03 -17.95
N ASN A 40 11.53 -14.45 -18.41
CA ASN A 40 11.42 -12.99 -18.47
C ASN A 40 11.53 -12.39 -17.06
N LYS A 41 12.15 -11.21 -16.94
CA LYS A 41 12.08 -10.42 -15.70
C LYS A 41 10.60 -10.13 -15.41
N GLN A 42 10.13 -10.56 -14.26
CA GLN A 42 8.80 -10.26 -13.75
C GLN A 42 8.96 -9.54 -12.41
N SER A 43 8.02 -8.67 -12.08
CA SER A 43 7.92 -8.07 -10.76
C SER A 43 6.75 -8.73 -10.03
N PHE A 44 6.94 -9.14 -8.78
CA PHE A 44 5.86 -9.65 -7.93
C PHE A 44 5.38 -8.56 -6.99
N ARG A 45 4.06 -8.37 -6.87
CA ARG A 45 3.54 -7.40 -5.90
C ARG A 45 3.35 -8.01 -4.53
N PHE A 46 4.00 -7.41 -3.53
CA PHE A 46 3.78 -7.70 -2.12
C PHE A 46 3.26 -6.45 -1.42
N GLY A 47 2.01 -6.47 -0.94
CA GLY A 47 1.42 -5.33 -0.24
C GLY A 47 1.42 -4.03 -1.05
N GLY A 48 1.45 -4.15 -2.38
CA GLY A 48 1.52 -3.02 -3.32
C GLY A 48 2.86 -2.64 -3.88
N ARG A 49 3.92 -3.28 -3.44
CA ARG A 49 5.25 -3.03 -3.98
C ARG A 49 5.61 -4.04 -5.07
N ASP A 50 5.97 -3.57 -6.24
CA ASP A 50 6.67 -4.37 -7.25
C ASP A 50 8.05 -4.76 -6.72
N MET A 51 8.22 -6.03 -6.35
CA MET A 51 9.51 -6.57 -5.96
C MET A 51 10.27 -6.98 -7.22
N PRO A 52 11.46 -6.42 -7.47
CA PRO A 52 12.33 -6.88 -8.53
C PRO A 52 12.58 -8.37 -8.33
N SER A 53 12.22 -9.14 -9.34
CA SER A 53 12.28 -10.59 -9.24
C SER A 53 12.94 -11.20 -10.45
N VAL A 54 13.64 -12.29 -10.20
CA VAL A 54 14.19 -13.12 -11.26
C VAL A 54 13.32 -14.35 -11.36
N SER A 55 12.75 -14.54 -12.54
CA SER A 55 11.95 -15.72 -12.84
C SER A 55 12.79 -16.74 -13.59
N TYR A 56 12.53 -18.01 -13.32
CA TYR A 56 13.16 -19.15 -13.93
C TYR A 56 12.09 -20.15 -14.34
N LYS A 57 12.31 -20.83 -15.47
CA LYS A 57 11.54 -22.02 -15.84
C LYS A 57 12.41 -23.24 -15.57
N SER A 58 11.97 -24.09 -14.65
CA SER A 58 12.67 -25.32 -14.26
C SER A 58 11.90 -26.54 -14.75
N GLN A 59 12.64 -27.53 -15.26
CA GLN A 59 12.07 -28.85 -15.59
C GLN A 59 11.87 -29.74 -14.35
N ALA A 60 12.42 -29.35 -13.19
CA ALA A 60 12.20 -30.05 -11.94
C ALA A 60 10.82 -29.72 -11.34
N ASP A 61 10.25 -30.68 -10.60
CA ASP A 61 8.99 -30.48 -9.88
C ASP A 61 9.15 -29.56 -8.65
N GLN A 62 8.03 -29.09 -8.11
CA GLN A 62 8.00 -28.18 -6.96
C GLN A 62 8.69 -28.74 -5.71
N TYR A 63 8.61 -30.05 -5.48
CA TYR A 63 9.19 -30.68 -4.29
C TYR A 63 10.73 -30.70 -4.37
N THR A 64 11.26 -31.04 -5.54
CA THR A 64 12.68 -31.00 -5.86
C THR A 64 13.24 -29.58 -5.68
N ILE A 65 12.53 -28.57 -6.19
CA ILE A 65 12.92 -27.15 -6.07
C ILE A 65 12.85 -26.68 -4.61
N LEU A 66 11.79 -27.05 -3.89
CA LEU A 66 11.64 -26.70 -2.48
C LEU A 66 12.80 -27.24 -1.64
N ASN A 67 13.14 -28.53 -1.81
CA ASN A 67 14.23 -29.15 -1.06
C ASN A 67 15.58 -28.50 -1.37
N TYR A 68 15.82 -28.17 -2.65
CA TYR A 68 17.01 -27.44 -3.08
C TYR A 68 17.18 -26.12 -2.31
N TYR A 69 16.15 -25.27 -2.29
CA TYR A 69 16.22 -23.98 -1.61
C TYR A 69 16.20 -24.11 -0.09
N GLN A 70 15.46 -25.06 0.49
CA GLN A 70 15.47 -25.28 1.94
C GLN A 70 16.89 -25.62 2.44
N ASN A 71 17.60 -26.49 1.73
CA ASN A 71 18.98 -26.82 2.06
C ASN A 71 19.92 -25.62 1.90
N PHE A 72 19.87 -24.95 0.74
CA PHE A 72 20.68 -23.76 0.47
C PHE A 72 20.49 -22.66 1.53
N PHE A 73 19.24 -22.24 1.78
CA PHE A 73 18.97 -21.15 2.72
C PHE A 73 19.32 -21.51 4.16
N ARG A 74 19.11 -22.76 4.57
CA ARG A 74 19.54 -23.24 5.89
C ARG A 74 21.06 -23.15 6.06
N GLU A 75 21.84 -23.58 5.07
CA GLU A 75 23.31 -23.47 5.08
C GLU A 75 23.80 -22.01 5.10
N GLN A 76 23.04 -21.10 4.50
CA GLN A 76 23.31 -19.66 4.52
C GLN A 76 22.80 -18.95 5.78
N GLY A 77 22.27 -19.67 6.77
CA GLY A 77 21.81 -19.13 8.05
C GLY A 77 20.45 -18.42 8.00
N PHE A 78 19.62 -18.71 7.00
CA PHE A 78 18.24 -18.25 6.96
C PHE A 78 17.31 -19.22 7.68
N SER A 79 16.24 -18.68 8.27
CA SER A 79 15.11 -19.44 8.79
C SER A 79 13.94 -19.36 7.83
N LYS A 80 13.24 -20.48 7.61
CA LYS A 80 11.97 -20.49 6.88
C LYS A 80 10.89 -19.90 7.79
N ILE A 81 10.26 -18.82 7.34
CA ILE A 81 9.23 -18.10 8.09
C ILE A 81 7.83 -18.23 7.47
N LYS A 82 7.73 -18.70 6.22
CA LYS A 82 6.46 -18.96 5.56
C LYS A 82 6.56 -20.13 4.59
N ASP A 83 5.48 -20.90 4.50
CA ASP A 83 5.34 -22.01 3.58
C ASP A 83 3.84 -22.32 3.35
N ASP A 84 3.23 -21.53 2.47
CA ASP A 84 1.78 -21.55 2.27
C ASP A 84 1.41 -21.81 0.82
N LYS A 85 0.24 -22.41 0.60
CA LYS A 85 -0.41 -22.41 -0.71
C LYS A 85 -1.11 -21.06 -0.93
N LEU A 86 -0.93 -20.51 -2.12
CA LEU A 86 -1.58 -19.27 -2.52
C LEU A 86 -2.85 -19.58 -3.31
N PHE A 87 -3.93 -18.90 -2.94
CA PHE A 87 -5.25 -19.02 -3.58
C PHE A 87 -5.76 -20.48 -3.52
N ASP A 88 -6.93 -20.78 -4.11
CA ASP A 88 -7.36 -22.17 -4.34
C ASP A 88 -6.56 -22.86 -5.46
N THR A 89 -5.28 -22.48 -5.60
CA THR A 89 -4.37 -22.95 -6.65
C THR A 89 -3.27 -23.83 -6.06
N THR A 90 -2.54 -24.49 -6.95
CA THR A 90 -1.36 -25.29 -6.63
C THR A 90 -0.06 -24.46 -6.54
N THR A 91 -0.18 -23.13 -6.58
CA THR A 91 0.96 -22.20 -6.39
C THR A 91 1.37 -22.15 -4.92
N ARG A 92 2.68 -22.20 -4.65
CA ARG A 92 3.23 -22.23 -3.30
C ARG A 92 4.14 -21.04 -3.05
N GLN A 93 3.93 -20.34 -1.94
CA GLN A 93 4.80 -19.28 -1.44
C GLN A 93 5.69 -19.82 -0.34
N ILE A 94 6.99 -19.58 -0.45
CA ILE A 94 7.95 -19.91 0.60
C ILE A 94 8.78 -18.67 0.91
N ARG A 95 8.96 -18.37 2.20
CA ARG A 95 9.75 -17.22 2.63
C ARG A 95 10.84 -17.61 3.60
N PHE A 96 12.03 -17.10 3.34
CA PHE A 96 13.22 -17.26 4.18
C PHE A 96 13.67 -15.89 4.70
N LYS A 97 14.13 -15.85 5.95
CA LYS A 97 14.61 -14.62 6.59
C LYS A 97 15.92 -14.85 7.34
N ARG A 98 16.84 -13.89 7.23
CA ARG A 98 18.08 -13.82 8.00
C ARG A 98 18.30 -12.38 8.41
N ARG A 99 18.11 -12.07 9.69
CA ARG A 99 18.06 -10.70 10.22
C ARG A 99 16.96 -9.91 9.48
N ASP A 100 17.32 -8.82 8.83
CA ASP A 100 16.47 -7.96 8.01
C ASP A 100 16.33 -8.45 6.56
N LEU A 101 17.19 -9.34 6.06
CA LEU A 101 17.10 -9.83 4.69
C LEU A 101 16.04 -10.92 4.55
N VAL A 102 15.08 -10.70 3.66
CA VAL A 102 14.02 -11.62 3.30
C VAL A 102 14.18 -12.07 1.85
N VAL A 103 14.00 -13.36 1.62
CA VAL A 103 13.91 -13.96 0.28
C VAL A 103 12.57 -14.67 0.15
N ASP A 104 11.81 -14.27 -0.86
CA ASP A 104 10.50 -14.85 -1.19
C ASP A 104 10.61 -15.68 -2.46
N LEU A 105 10.06 -16.88 -2.43
CA LEU A 105 9.99 -17.81 -3.53
C LEU A 105 8.54 -18.11 -3.86
N LEU A 106 8.20 -17.98 -5.14
CA LEU A 106 6.94 -18.46 -5.68
C LEU A 106 7.21 -19.66 -6.57
N LEU A 107 6.60 -20.79 -6.23
CA LEU A 107 6.61 -22.00 -7.03
C LEU A 107 5.26 -22.12 -7.74
N ILE A 108 5.29 -21.91 -9.04
CA ILE A 108 4.13 -21.90 -9.92
C ILE A 108 4.17 -23.23 -10.69
N PRO A 109 3.18 -24.12 -10.53
CA PRO A 109 3.13 -25.35 -11.30
C PRO A 109 2.88 -25.03 -12.78
N GLU A 110 3.66 -25.67 -13.64
CA GLU A 110 3.61 -25.52 -15.10
C GLU A 110 3.39 -26.90 -15.71
N SER A 111 2.92 -26.95 -16.97
CA SER A 111 2.67 -28.22 -17.68
C SER A 111 3.91 -29.10 -17.83
N TYR A 112 5.11 -28.50 -17.84
CA TYR A 112 6.40 -29.18 -17.98
C TYR A 112 7.40 -28.74 -16.91
N GLY A 113 6.98 -28.76 -15.64
CA GLY A 113 7.85 -28.52 -14.48
C GLY A 113 7.32 -27.44 -13.55
N THR A 114 8.14 -26.47 -13.20
CA THR A 114 7.78 -25.43 -12.24
C THR A 114 8.41 -24.09 -12.62
N GLY A 115 7.58 -23.07 -12.72
CA GLY A 115 7.99 -21.67 -12.72
C GLY A 115 8.46 -21.29 -11.32
N VAL A 116 9.65 -20.70 -11.22
CA VAL A 116 10.23 -20.25 -9.96
C VAL A 116 10.48 -18.77 -10.05
N ALA A 117 10.00 -18.06 -9.06
CA ALA A 117 10.06 -16.63 -8.99
C ALA A 117 10.72 -16.21 -7.68
N ILE A 118 11.80 -15.43 -7.77
CA ILE A 118 12.66 -15.12 -6.62
C ILE A 118 12.69 -13.61 -6.41
N SER A 119 12.24 -13.17 -5.25
CA SER A 119 12.31 -11.77 -4.80
C SER A 119 13.20 -11.66 -3.56
N LYS A 120 13.93 -10.55 -3.42
CA LYS A 120 14.73 -10.24 -2.22
C LYS A 120 14.44 -8.82 -1.76
N TYR A 121 14.29 -8.62 -0.46
CA TYR A 121 14.08 -7.29 0.11
C TYR A 121 14.50 -7.24 1.58
N LEU A 122 14.71 -6.03 2.09
CA LEU A 122 14.98 -5.80 3.51
C LEU A 122 13.67 -5.52 4.25
N GLN A 123 13.51 -6.14 5.41
CA GLN A 123 12.39 -5.97 6.33
C GLN A 123 12.95 -5.63 7.72
N PRO A 124 12.94 -4.34 8.11
CA PRO A 124 13.43 -3.89 9.41
C PRO A 124 12.63 -4.50 10.57
N GLU A 125 13.30 -4.74 11.70
CA GLU A 125 12.66 -5.19 12.94
C GLU A 125 11.62 -4.16 13.41
N GLY A 126 10.41 -4.62 13.77
CA GLY A 126 9.31 -3.76 14.23
C GLY A 126 8.39 -3.21 13.12
N THR A 127 8.69 -3.47 11.85
CA THR A 127 7.76 -3.17 10.73
C THR A 127 6.55 -4.11 10.79
N PRO A 128 5.30 -3.65 10.56
CA PRO A 128 4.14 -4.55 10.49
C PRO A 128 4.41 -5.74 9.58
N GLU A 129 3.93 -6.91 9.98
CA GLU A 129 4.27 -8.21 9.39
C GLU A 129 3.92 -8.26 7.89
N LEU A 130 4.85 -7.84 7.03
CA LEU A 130 4.82 -8.17 5.59
C LEU A 130 4.69 -9.69 5.39
N GLU A 131 5.07 -10.48 6.39
CA GLU A 131 4.91 -11.94 6.54
C GLU A 131 3.44 -12.38 6.39
N LYS A 132 2.48 -11.58 6.86
CA LYS A 132 1.04 -11.85 6.74
C LYS A 132 0.45 -11.49 5.37
N ILE A 133 1.15 -10.70 4.56
CA ILE A 133 0.65 -10.25 3.27
C ILE A 133 0.90 -11.33 2.20
N LYS A 134 -0.17 -11.75 1.51
CA LYS A 134 -0.07 -12.68 0.36
C LYS A 134 0.39 -11.92 -0.88
N PRO A 135 1.32 -12.47 -1.69
CA PRO A 135 1.68 -11.88 -2.97
C PRO A 135 0.50 -11.98 -3.94
N SER A 136 0.36 -10.94 -4.76
CA SER A 136 -0.57 -10.91 -5.88
C SER A 136 0.24 -11.05 -7.18
N PHE A 137 -0.13 -12.01 -8.01
CA PHE A 137 0.20 -11.98 -9.43
C PHE A 137 -0.72 -10.94 -10.05
N THR A 138 -0.18 -9.93 -10.75
CA THR A 138 -0.92 -8.83 -11.41
C THR A 138 -2.17 -9.39 -12.11
N ASP A 139 -3.39 -9.02 -11.68
CA ASP A 139 -4.05 -7.76 -12.10
C ASP A 139 -4.89 -7.02 -11.03
N SER A 140 -5.10 -7.52 -9.80
CA SER A 140 -6.29 -7.06 -9.02
C SER A 140 -6.09 -6.41 -7.65
N PHE A 141 -4.88 -6.00 -7.26
CA PHE A 141 -4.68 -5.32 -5.96
C PHE A 141 -4.48 -3.79 -6.06
N PHE A 142 -4.06 -3.31 -7.24
CA PHE A 142 -3.79 -1.90 -7.56
C PHE A 142 -4.41 -1.48 -8.90
N SER A 143 -5.21 -2.34 -9.54
CA SER A 143 -6.21 -1.80 -10.43
C SER A 143 -7.27 -1.14 -9.57
N LEU A 144 -7.81 -0.01 -10.02
CA LEU A 144 -9.05 0.47 -9.44
C LEU A 144 -10.03 -0.72 -9.43
N PRO A 145 -10.66 -1.03 -8.28
CA PRO A 145 -11.67 -2.06 -8.25
C PRO A 145 -12.68 -1.73 -9.35
N GLN A 146 -12.98 -2.68 -10.24
CA GLN A 146 -13.95 -2.43 -11.33
C GLN A 146 -15.40 -2.41 -10.82
N LYS A 147 -15.61 -2.84 -9.58
CA LYS A 147 -16.88 -2.87 -8.87
C LYS A 147 -16.63 -2.74 -7.37
N ASP A 148 -17.65 -2.35 -6.63
CA ASP A 148 -17.54 -2.17 -5.19
C ASP A 148 -17.01 -3.42 -4.48
N THR A 149 -16.05 -3.21 -3.58
CA THR A 149 -15.62 -4.23 -2.63
C THR A 149 -16.70 -4.43 -1.54
N PRO A 150 -16.73 -5.61 -0.88
CA PRO A 150 -17.68 -5.87 0.20
C PRO A 150 -17.66 -4.81 1.31
N GLY A 151 -18.84 -4.49 1.83
CA GLY A 151 -19.05 -3.44 2.83
C GLY A 151 -20.29 -2.62 2.54
N GLU A 152 -20.49 -1.55 3.30
CA GLU A 152 -21.61 -0.63 3.14
C GLU A 152 -21.11 0.81 3.10
N ASP A 153 -21.82 1.65 2.35
CA ASP A 153 -21.59 3.09 2.34
C ASP A 153 -22.18 3.72 3.61
N LEU A 154 -21.68 4.89 3.98
CA LEU A 154 -22.27 5.65 5.07
C LEU A 154 -23.49 6.41 4.56
N ASN A 155 -24.69 5.99 4.95
CA ASN A 155 -25.95 6.67 4.54
C ASN A 155 -26.00 8.17 4.90
N ILE A 156 -25.17 8.60 5.85
CA ILE A 156 -25.09 9.98 6.36
C ILE A 156 -23.97 10.81 5.73
N ILE A 157 -23.07 10.22 4.94
CA ILE A 157 -22.00 10.95 4.24
C ILE A 157 -22.13 10.62 2.75
N PRO A 158 -22.34 11.62 1.88
CA PRO A 158 -22.55 11.39 0.46
C PRO A 158 -21.33 10.71 -0.17
N ARG A 159 -21.61 9.65 -0.93
CA ARG A 159 -20.62 8.98 -1.77
C ARG A 159 -20.29 9.86 -2.98
N PRO A 160 -19.01 9.99 -3.39
CA PRO A 160 -18.68 10.74 -4.59
C PRO A 160 -19.31 10.14 -5.85
N PRO A 161 -19.67 10.96 -6.86
CA PRO A 161 -20.27 10.49 -8.10
C PRO A 161 -19.33 9.53 -8.83
N ASP A 162 -19.92 8.52 -9.48
CA ASP A 162 -19.23 7.53 -10.32
C ASP A 162 -18.00 6.87 -9.66
N SER A 163 -17.97 6.90 -8.33
CA SER A 163 -16.88 6.33 -7.55
C SER A 163 -17.11 4.86 -7.32
N ILE A 164 -16.03 4.12 -7.05
CA ILE A 164 -16.06 2.71 -6.70
C ILE A 164 -15.48 2.55 -5.29
N ARG A 165 -16.19 1.84 -4.43
CA ARG A 165 -15.74 1.57 -3.07
C ARG A 165 -14.56 0.60 -3.12
N TRP A 166 -13.42 1.11 -2.66
CA TRP A 166 -12.20 0.34 -2.51
C TRP A 166 -12.18 -0.44 -1.21
N SER A 167 -12.55 0.20 -0.11
CA SER A 167 -12.56 -0.44 1.20
C SER A 167 -13.63 0.17 2.08
N ALA A 168 -14.22 -0.64 2.95
CA ALA A 168 -15.01 -0.20 4.08
C ALA A 168 -14.62 -1.00 5.32
N HIS A 169 -14.32 -0.29 6.39
CA HIS A 169 -13.97 -0.87 7.68
C HIS A 169 -14.76 -0.17 8.77
N THR A 170 -15.52 -0.93 9.54
CA THR A 170 -16.28 -0.42 10.69
C THR A 170 -15.80 -1.13 11.95
N LYS A 171 -15.49 -0.35 12.99
CA LYS A 171 -15.09 -0.85 14.30
C LYS A 171 -15.71 0.01 15.40
N GLY A 172 -16.72 -0.53 16.07
CA GLY A 172 -17.46 0.22 17.09
C GLY A 172 -18.10 1.49 16.51
N LYS A 173 -17.87 2.64 17.16
CA LYS A 173 -18.35 3.96 16.73
C LYS A 173 -17.53 4.60 15.60
N GLN A 174 -16.62 3.87 14.96
CA GLN A 174 -15.74 4.40 13.92
C GLN A 174 -15.92 3.66 12.60
N ALA A 175 -15.87 4.39 11.50
CA ALA A 175 -15.85 3.83 10.16
C ALA A 175 -14.80 4.53 9.30
N THR A 176 -14.12 3.74 8.47
CA THR A 176 -13.17 4.21 7.47
C THR A 176 -13.58 3.66 6.12
N LEU A 177 -13.82 4.55 5.16
CA LEU A 177 -14.18 4.19 3.79
C LEU A 177 -13.19 4.81 2.82
N THR A 178 -12.87 4.07 1.77
CA THR A 178 -12.04 4.57 0.67
C THR A 178 -12.77 4.35 -0.64
N TYR A 179 -12.82 5.38 -1.46
CA TYR A 179 -13.40 5.36 -2.80
C TYR A 179 -12.34 5.76 -3.83
N ALA A 180 -12.38 5.12 -4.99
CA ALA A 180 -11.74 5.59 -6.21
C ALA A 180 -12.76 6.34 -7.04
N SER A 181 -12.44 7.53 -7.52
CA SER A 181 -13.33 8.34 -8.35
C SER A 181 -12.60 8.80 -9.61
N PRO A 182 -13.28 8.88 -10.77
CA PRO A 182 -12.69 9.47 -11.97
C PRO A 182 -12.52 10.99 -11.88
N LEU A 183 -13.14 11.64 -10.89
CA LEU A 183 -13.08 13.09 -10.71
C LEU A 183 -11.72 13.53 -10.17
N SER A 184 -11.33 14.77 -10.47
CA SER A 184 -10.13 15.40 -9.92
C SER A 184 -10.26 15.69 -8.42
N THR A 185 -9.13 15.99 -7.77
CA THR A 185 -9.11 16.32 -6.33
C THR A 185 -9.93 17.57 -6.00
N ASP A 186 -9.93 18.56 -6.90
CA ASP A 186 -10.71 19.80 -6.75
C ASP A 186 -12.21 19.55 -6.92
N GLU A 187 -12.62 18.75 -7.90
CA GLU A 187 -14.03 18.39 -8.11
C GLU A 187 -14.60 17.62 -6.92
N ILE A 188 -13.84 16.69 -6.34
CA ILE A 188 -14.25 15.98 -5.13
C ILE A 188 -14.34 16.91 -3.93
N ARG A 189 -13.35 17.81 -3.75
CA ARG A 189 -13.38 18.81 -2.68
C ARG A 189 -14.66 19.63 -2.76
N ASP A 190 -14.98 20.15 -3.94
CA ASP A 190 -16.15 20.99 -4.16
C ASP A 190 -17.45 20.20 -4.01
N PHE A 191 -17.49 18.95 -4.48
CA PHE A 191 -18.59 18.02 -4.22
C PHE A 191 -18.89 17.92 -2.72
N TYR A 192 -17.89 17.65 -1.87
CA TYR A 192 -18.13 17.53 -0.43
C TYR A 192 -18.53 18.86 0.22
N LYS A 193 -17.95 19.98 -0.20
CA LYS A 193 -18.35 21.31 0.29
C LYS A 193 -19.81 21.64 -0.03
N ILE A 194 -20.31 21.18 -1.17
CA ILE A 194 -21.69 21.39 -1.60
C ILE A 194 -22.63 20.38 -0.94
N GLN A 195 -22.29 19.09 -0.91
CA GLN A 195 -23.20 18.02 -0.52
C GLN A 195 -23.31 17.81 0.99
N MET A 196 -22.22 18.02 1.74
CA MET A 196 -22.21 17.81 3.19
C MET A 196 -23.22 18.72 3.93
N PRO A 197 -23.36 20.02 3.59
CA PRO A 197 -24.38 20.88 4.19
C PRO A 197 -25.83 20.38 4.03
N TYR A 198 -26.19 19.78 2.88
CA TYR A 198 -27.53 19.21 2.68
C TYR A 198 -27.80 18.02 3.60
N GLN A 199 -26.76 17.40 4.15
CA GLN A 199 -26.82 16.30 5.12
C GLN A 199 -26.59 16.77 6.57
N ALA A 200 -26.71 18.08 6.82
CA ALA A 200 -26.52 18.71 8.14
C ALA A 200 -25.12 18.52 8.74
N TRP A 201 -24.10 18.58 7.88
CA TRP A 201 -22.70 18.69 8.27
C TRP A 201 -22.19 20.12 8.06
N GLU A 202 -21.45 20.62 9.03
CA GLU A 202 -20.77 21.90 9.01
C GLU A 202 -19.27 21.69 8.74
N LEU A 203 -18.71 22.47 7.82
CA LEU A 203 -17.28 22.46 7.53
C LEU A 203 -16.55 23.25 8.63
N GLU A 204 -15.80 22.55 9.48
CA GLU A 204 -15.01 23.16 10.55
C GLU A 204 -13.67 23.68 10.04
N ARG A 205 -13.08 22.94 9.11
CA ARG A 205 -11.75 23.24 8.60
C ARG A 205 -11.53 22.67 7.21
N GLU A 206 -11.00 23.52 6.35
CA GLU A 206 -10.39 23.14 5.08
C GLU A 206 -8.88 23.35 5.18
N THR A 207 -8.11 22.36 4.79
CA THR A 207 -6.66 22.45 4.68
C THR A 207 -6.27 22.20 3.24
N ALA A 208 -5.88 23.26 2.54
CA ALA A 208 -5.07 23.15 1.35
C ALA A 208 -3.68 22.68 1.79
N THR A 209 -3.34 21.44 1.47
CA THR A 209 -2.06 20.87 1.91
C THR A 209 -0.88 21.54 1.23
N ALA A 210 -1.04 22.10 0.02
CA ALA A 210 -0.05 22.96 -0.64
C ALA A 210 0.49 24.06 0.29
N ASP A 211 -0.40 24.82 0.94
CA ASP A 211 -0.02 25.90 1.86
C ASP A 211 0.76 25.38 3.07
N ALA A 212 0.36 24.22 3.59
CA ALA A 212 1.04 23.56 4.70
C ALA A 212 2.45 23.07 4.29
N VAL A 213 2.59 22.53 3.07
CA VAL A 213 3.87 22.11 2.50
C VAL A 213 4.78 23.32 2.27
N ASP A 214 4.26 24.41 1.72
CA ASP A 214 5.03 25.62 1.46
C ASP A 214 5.47 26.32 2.73
N LEU A 215 4.61 26.34 3.75
CA LEU A 215 4.98 26.83 5.08
C LEU A 215 6.08 25.96 5.69
N TYR A 216 6.01 24.63 5.56
CA TYR A 216 7.05 23.73 6.04
C TYR A 216 8.39 23.98 5.34
N LYS A 217 8.40 24.06 4.00
CA LYS A 217 9.62 24.32 3.21
C LYS A 217 10.26 25.64 3.61
N ARG A 218 9.46 26.72 3.72
CA ARG A 218 9.94 28.05 4.15
C ARG A 218 10.51 28.04 5.58
N THR A 219 9.86 27.33 6.50
CA THR A 219 10.26 27.34 7.92
C THR A 219 11.51 26.47 8.17
N THR A 220 11.69 25.40 7.40
CA THR A 220 12.76 24.42 7.63
C THR A 220 13.94 24.55 6.68
N GLY A 221 13.81 25.32 5.59
CA GLY A 221 14.81 25.43 4.53
C GLY A 221 14.96 24.16 3.68
N LYS A 222 14.10 23.16 3.86
CA LYS A 222 14.14 21.90 3.10
C LYS A 222 13.45 22.03 1.75
N GLN A 223 13.96 21.33 0.72
CA GLN A 223 13.38 21.32 -0.62
C GLN A 223 12.11 20.47 -0.75
N GLY A 224 11.90 19.52 0.18
CA GLY A 224 10.73 18.64 0.24
C GLY A 224 10.36 18.33 1.68
N LEU A 225 9.25 17.62 1.87
CA LEU A 225 8.81 17.16 3.19
C LEU A 225 9.73 16.08 3.77
N GLY A 226 10.65 15.52 2.97
CA GLY A 226 11.48 14.38 3.34
C GLY A 226 10.65 13.10 3.54
N ILE A 227 9.44 13.07 2.97
CA ILE A 227 8.53 11.94 3.04
C ILE A 227 8.78 11.11 1.78
N GLN A 228 9.41 9.96 1.97
CA GLN A 228 9.50 8.90 0.98
C GLN A 228 8.55 7.78 1.41
N SER A 229 7.75 7.25 0.48
CA SER A 229 6.81 6.17 0.74
C SER A 229 7.61 4.90 0.57
N PRO A 230 7.61 4.02 1.57
CA PRO A 230 8.21 2.70 1.40
C PRO A 230 7.37 1.79 0.47
N PHE A 231 6.22 2.26 -0.04
CA PHE A 231 5.27 1.48 -0.84
C PHE A 231 5.09 1.98 -2.27
N LEU A 232 5.63 3.16 -2.61
CA LEU A 232 5.47 3.82 -3.91
C LEU A 232 6.86 4.26 -4.40
N ASP A 233 7.65 3.30 -4.89
CA ASP A 233 8.99 3.57 -5.43
C ASP A 233 8.88 4.51 -6.65
N GLY A 234 9.46 5.72 -6.54
CA GLY A 234 9.49 6.71 -7.62
C GLY A 234 8.35 7.75 -7.64
N GLU A 235 7.38 7.66 -6.72
CA GLU A 235 6.32 8.68 -6.60
C GLU A 235 6.79 9.90 -5.81
N ASP A 236 6.62 11.10 -6.38
CA ASP A 236 6.81 12.33 -5.61
C ASP A 236 5.63 12.52 -4.66
N LEU A 237 5.71 11.90 -3.48
CA LEU A 237 4.71 12.09 -2.42
C LEU A 237 4.61 13.52 -1.96
N ASN A 238 5.68 14.32 -2.15
CA ASN A 238 5.53 15.74 -1.91
C ASN A 238 4.50 16.31 -2.87
N GLN A 239 4.50 15.89 -4.14
CA GLN A 239 3.50 16.29 -5.12
C GLN A 239 2.10 15.73 -4.81
N ILE A 240 1.98 14.43 -4.46
CA ILE A 240 0.70 13.83 -4.06
C ILE A 240 0.10 14.56 -2.85
N ILE A 241 0.91 14.80 -1.81
CA ILE A 241 0.49 15.54 -0.63
C ILE A 241 0.20 16.99 -1.01
N TYR A 242 1.04 17.65 -1.81
CA TYR A 242 0.83 19.04 -2.22
C TYR A 242 -0.50 19.24 -2.96
N GLN A 243 -0.92 18.26 -3.76
CA GLN A 243 -2.17 18.30 -4.56
C GLN A 243 -3.40 17.74 -3.82
N SER A 244 -3.26 17.36 -2.55
CA SER A 244 -4.35 16.81 -1.74
C SER A 244 -5.20 17.89 -1.07
N HIS A 245 -6.40 17.49 -0.62
CA HIS A 245 -7.29 18.33 0.16
C HIS A 245 -7.75 17.59 1.40
N VAL A 246 -7.83 18.29 2.53
CA VAL A 246 -8.41 17.75 3.78
C VAL A 246 -9.55 18.63 4.23
N LEU A 247 -10.73 18.02 4.38
CA LEU A 247 -11.94 18.66 4.86
C LEU A 247 -12.37 17.99 6.16
N ASP A 248 -12.42 18.76 7.25
CA ASP A 248 -12.96 18.31 8.54
C ASP A 248 -14.37 18.87 8.73
N PHE A 249 -15.32 17.97 8.98
CA PHE A 249 -16.71 18.29 9.21
C PHE A 249 -17.18 17.85 10.60
N LYS A 250 -18.14 18.59 11.13
CA LYS A 250 -18.88 18.25 12.33
C LYS A 250 -20.37 18.30 12.02
N GLY A 251 -21.12 17.31 12.50
CA GLY A 251 -22.55 17.25 12.28
C GLY A 251 -23.26 16.64 13.47
N ARG A 252 -24.59 16.61 13.41
CA ARG A 252 -25.41 16.01 14.48
C ARG A 252 -25.09 14.53 14.76
N TYR A 253 -24.45 13.85 13.80
CA TYR A 253 -24.11 12.44 13.88
C TYR A 253 -22.70 12.18 14.39
N GLY A 254 -21.85 13.21 14.57
CA GLY A 254 -20.46 13.06 15.00
C GLY A 254 -19.49 13.91 14.19
N THR A 255 -18.32 13.36 13.88
CA THR A 255 -17.27 14.04 13.10
C THR A 255 -16.86 13.23 11.89
N ALA A 256 -16.59 13.90 10.78
CA ALA A 256 -16.08 13.28 9.56
C ALA A 256 -14.83 14.03 9.08
N ARG A 257 -13.80 13.28 8.67
CA ARG A 257 -12.67 13.82 7.92
C ARG A 257 -12.68 13.20 6.53
N VAL A 258 -12.73 14.04 5.51
CA VAL A 258 -12.57 13.64 4.12
C VAL A 258 -11.18 14.06 3.68
N THR A 259 -10.39 13.09 3.22
CA THR A 259 -9.07 13.31 2.65
C THR A 259 -9.12 12.91 1.18
N VAL A 260 -8.73 13.81 0.31
CA VAL A 260 -8.78 13.64 -1.15
C VAL A 260 -7.37 13.76 -1.69
N PHE A 261 -6.91 12.77 -2.43
CA PHE A 261 -5.56 12.76 -3.01
C PHE A 261 -5.62 12.39 -4.48
N PRO A 262 -4.65 12.86 -5.29
CA PRO A 262 -4.47 12.34 -6.64
C PRO A 262 -4.31 10.82 -6.55
N ASN A 263 -4.87 10.12 -7.52
CA ASN A 263 -4.77 8.67 -7.53
C ASN A 263 -3.30 8.26 -7.79
N PHE A 264 -2.63 7.85 -6.72
CA PHE A 264 -1.25 7.38 -6.79
C PHE A 264 -1.14 5.89 -7.14
N VAL A 265 -2.28 5.21 -7.30
CA VAL A 265 -2.35 3.80 -7.68
C VAL A 265 -2.51 3.65 -9.19
N ASP A 266 -3.30 4.52 -9.82
CA ASP A 266 -3.37 4.69 -11.27
C ASP A 266 -3.33 6.19 -11.61
N LYS A 267 -2.18 6.66 -12.09
CA LYS A 267 -1.91 8.08 -12.33
C LYS A 267 -2.74 8.70 -13.44
N GLU A 268 -3.30 7.89 -14.31
CA GLU A 268 -4.14 8.37 -15.42
C GLU A 268 -5.59 8.57 -14.98
N LEU A 269 -5.96 8.21 -13.74
CA LEU A 269 -7.34 8.13 -13.29
C LEU A 269 -7.62 8.95 -12.03
N GLY A 270 -8.19 10.15 -12.20
CA GLY A 270 -8.96 10.86 -11.18
C GLY A 270 -8.31 10.97 -9.79
N SER A 271 -9.05 10.55 -8.77
CA SER A 271 -8.68 10.75 -7.37
C SER A 271 -9.10 9.59 -6.47
N LEU A 272 -8.47 9.55 -5.30
CA LEU A 272 -8.82 8.66 -4.22
C LEU A 272 -9.33 9.49 -3.04
N VAL A 273 -10.40 8.99 -2.43
CA VAL A 273 -11.13 9.67 -1.35
C VAL A 273 -11.17 8.75 -0.15
N THR A 274 -10.60 9.18 0.96
CA THR A 274 -10.71 8.48 2.24
C THR A 274 -11.57 9.27 3.20
N ILE A 275 -12.60 8.62 3.72
CA ILE A 275 -13.51 9.16 4.73
C ILE A 275 -13.21 8.45 6.04
N PHE A 276 -12.86 9.22 7.06
CA PHE A 276 -12.82 8.76 8.44
C PHE A 276 -13.99 9.37 9.20
N TYR A 277 -14.93 8.53 9.63
CA TYR A 277 -16.10 8.91 10.39
C TYR A 277 -16.03 8.39 11.83
N ARG A 278 -16.47 9.22 12.76
CA ARG A 278 -16.66 8.86 14.16
C ARG A 278 -18.05 9.31 14.60
N GLN A 279 -18.85 8.35 15.03
CA GLN A 279 -20.18 8.61 15.57
C GLN A 279 -20.08 9.42 16.86
N GLY A 280 -21.00 10.38 17.01
CA GLY A 280 -21.20 11.16 18.22
C GLY A 280 -21.61 10.28 19.41
N GLU A 281 -21.60 10.88 20.60
CA GLU A 281 -22.06 10.19 21.80
C GLU A 281 -23.54 9.85 21.76
#